data_AF-A0A496TX73-F1
#
_entry.id   AF-A0A496TX73-F1
#
_cell.length_a   1.000
_cell.length_b   1.000
_cell.length_c   1.000
_cell.angle_alpha   90.00
_cell.angle_beta   90.00
_cell.angle_gamma   90.00
#
_symmetry.space_group_name_H-M   'P 1'
#
loop_
_entity.id
_entity.type
_entity.pdbx_description
1 polymer ?
#
loop_
_entity_poly.entity_id
_entity_poly.type
_entity_poly.pdbx_seq_one_letter_code
_entity_poly.pdbx_strand_id
1 'polypeptide(L)' 'MRMRVLILLAVSFFFVLCGQKKEQKGIVISNPQALNHLRIGQQYIEQDQFDAAIGELRAAVKLDSTLAEAWDRLGFVLA' A
#
# COMPACT_ATOMS: atom_id res chain seq x y z
N MET A 1 15.20 -39.22 4.40
CA MET A 1 15.82 -37.91 4.74
C MET A 1 15.78 -36.91 3.57
N ARG A 2 15.99 -37.33 2.30
CA ARG A 2 15.95 -36.45 1.11
C ARG A 2 14.58 -35.79 0.81
N MET A 3 13.45 -36.44 1.14
CA MET A 3 12.10 -35.93 0.84
C MET A 3 11.64 -34.77 1.75
N ARG A 4 12.12 -34.71 3.00
CA ARG A 4 11.77 -33.64 3.96
C ARG A 4 12.47 -32.32 3.63
N VAL A 5 13.68 -32.39 3.07
CA VAL A 5 14.45 -31.21 2.61
C VAL A 5 13.80 -30.56 1.40
N LEU A 6 13.23 -31.36 0.48
CA LEU A 6 12.48 -30.86 -0.68
C LEU A 6 11.19 -30.11 -0.27
N ILE A 7 10.48 -30.58 0.75
CA ILE A 7 9.28 -29.91 1.26
C ILE A 7 9.63 -28.59 1.96
N LEU A 8 10.72 -28.55 2.73
CA LEU A 8 11.18 -27.33 3.40
C LEU A 8 11.63 -26.25 2.41
N LEU A 9 12.33 -26.62 1.32
CA LEU A 9 12.71 -25.68 0.27
C LEU A 9 11.50 -25.13 -0.50
N ALA A 10 10.46 -25.94 -0.72
CA ALA A 10 9.22 -25.51 -1.37
C ALA A 10 8.41 -24.53 -0.50
N VAL A 11 8.41 -24.72 0.82
CA VAL A 11 7.71 -23.82 1.77
C VAL A 11 8.43 -22.48 1.92
N SER A 12 9.76 -22.48 1.92
CA SER A 12 10.56 -21.23 1.91
C SER A 12 10.38 -20.44 0.61
N PHE A 13 10.24 -21.14 -0.53
CA PHE A 13 9.98 -20.50 -1.83
C PHE A 13 8.57 -19.87 -1.90
N PHE A 14 7.59 -20.44 -1.18
CA PHE A 14 6.23 -19.89 -1.08
C PHE A 14 6.17 -18.57 -0.30
N PHE A 15 6.97 -18.41 0.77
CA PHE A 15 7.02 -17.17 1.55
C PHE A 15 7.65 -15.98 0.79
N VAL A 16 8.60 -16.24 -0.12
CA VAL A 16 9.28 -15.19 -0.90
C VAL A 16 8.33 -14.51 -1.92
N LEU A 17 7.24 -15.17 -2.31
CA LEU A 17 6.24 -14.60 -3.22
C LEU A 17 5.24 -13.64 -2.54
N CYS A 18 5.18 -13.62 -1.20
CA CYS A 18 4.26 -12.72 -0.49
C CYS A 18 4.74 -11.25 -0.47
N GLY A 19 6.02 -11.00 -0.81
CA GLY A 19 6.64 -9.67 -0.78
C GLY A 19 6.73 -8.94 -2.13
N GLN A 20 6.15 -9.48 -3.20
CA GLN A 20 6.14 -8.83 -4.52
C GLN A 20 4.70 -8.53 -4.95
N LYS A 21 3.99 -7.67 -4.21
CA LYS A 21 2.82 -6.97 -4.76
C LYS A 21 3.33 -5.98 -5.83
N LYS A 22 3.63 -6.50 -7.02
CA LYS A 22 3.66 -5.67 -8.22
C LYS A 22 2.20 -5.38 -8.53
N GLU A 23 1.73 -4.21 -8.11
CA GLU A 23 0.43 -3.70 -8.52
C GLU A 23 0.33 -3.83 -10.03
N GLN A 24 -0.53 -4.75 -10.48
CA GLN A 24 -0.86 -4.84 -11.89
C GLN A 24 -1.65 -3.58 -12.22
N LYS A 25 -0.91 -2.59 -12.74
CA LYS A 25 -1.43 -1.34 -13.26
C LYS A 25 -2.25 -1.66 -14.52
N GLY A 26 -3.44 -2.24 -14.35
CA GLY A 26 -4.54 -1.91 -15.24
C GLY A 26 -4.59 -0.39 -15.30
N ILE A 27 -4.85 0.20 -16.46
CA ILE A 27 -4.82 1.66 -16.64
C ILE A 27 -5.99 2.25 -15.82
N VAL A 28 -5.79 2.38 -14.51
CA VAL A 28 -6.65 3.13 -13.61
C VAL A 28 -6.23 4.57 -13.84
N ILE A 29 -7.09 5.32 -14.53
CA ILE A 29 -6.91 6.76 -14.66
C ILE A 29 -7.26 7.36 -13.30
N SER A 30 -6.27 7.41 -12.41
CA SER A 30 -6.44 8.00 -11.09
C SER A 30 -6.61 9.51 -11.19
N ASN A 31 -7.44 10.06 -10.31
CA ASN A 31 -7.64 11.51 -10.26
C ASN A 31 -6.32 12.21 -9.86
N PRO A 32 -5.77 13.14 -10.67
CA PRO A 32 -4.51 13.83 -10.34
C PRO A 32 -4.55 14.58 -9.00
N GLN A 33 -5.73 15.12 -8.62
CA GLN A 33 -5.89 15.76 -7.32
C GLN A 33 -5.84 14.74 -6.19
N ALA A 34 -6.44 13.55 -6.37
CA ALA A 34 -6.36 12.47 -5.39
C ALA A 34 -4.90 12.03 -5.18
N LEU A 35 -4.13 11.90 -6.26
CA LEU A 35 -2.70 11.60 -6.19
C LEU A 35 -1.90 12.69 -5.46
N ASN A 36 -2.26 13.96 -5.64
CA ASN A 36 -1.59 15.05 -4.92
C ASN A 36 -1.88 14.97 -3.41
N HIS A 37 -3.14 14.77 -3.01
CA HIS A 37 -3.50 14.57 -1.61
C HIS A 37 -2.81 13.33 -1.00
N LEU A 38 -2.72 12.22 -1.75
CA LEU A 38 -1.96 11.03 -1.36
C LEU A 38 -0.50 11.37 -1.06
N ARG A 39 0.16 12.11 -1.96
CA ARG A 39 1.57 12.52 -1.81
C ARG A 39 1.77 13.42 -0.59
N ILE A 40 0.89 14.39 -0.36
CA ILE A 40 0.98 15.27 0.82
C ILE A 40 0.77 14.46 2.10
N GLY A 41 -0.24 13.57 2.12
CA GLY A 41 -0.46 12.65 3.23
C GLY A 41 0.78 11.81 3.55
N GLN A 42 1.47 11.31 2.52
CA GLN A 42 2.73 10.59 2.70
C GLN A 42 3.85 11.46 3.30
N GLN A 43 3.97 12.73 2.86
CA GLN A 43 4.94 13.65 3.45
C GLN A 43 4.65 13.94 4.93
N TYR A 44 3.38 13.94 5.34
CA TYR A 44 3.00 14.06 6.74
C TYR A 44 3.31 12.80 7.54
N ILE A 45 3.12 11.61 6.96
CA ILE A 45 3.56 10.34 7.57
C ILE A 45 5.06 10.36 7.84
N GLU A 46 5.87 10.82 6.88
CA GLU A 46 7.33 10.91 7.02
C GLU A 46 7.77 11.91 8.10
N GLN A 47 6.89 12.81 8.52
CA GLN A 47 7.10 13.79 9.59
C GLN A 47 6.45 13.37 10.91
N ASP A 48 5.92 12.15 11.02
CA ASP A 48 5.13 11.66 12.15
C ASP A 48 3.87 12.52 12.46
N GLN A 49 3.41 13.33 11.50
CA GLN A 49 2.24 14.20 11.61
C GLN A 49 0.97 13.45 11.19
N PHE A 50 0.63 12.40 11.95
CA PHE A 50 -0.44 11.46 11.60
C PHE A 50 -1.83 12.09 11.44
N ASP A 51 -2.21 13.05 12.28
CA ASP A 51 -3.52 13.73 12.15
C ASP A 51 -3.66 14.50 10.84
N ALA A 52 -2.60 15.19 10.43
CA ALA A 52 -2.55 15.91 9.15
C ALA A 52 -2.56 14.92 7.97
N ALA A 53 -1.84 13.80 8.09
CA ALA A 53 -1.86 12.73 7.10
C ALA A 53 -3.26 12.16 6.90
N ILE A 54 -4.02 11.91 7.98
CA ILE A 54 -5.40 11.40 7.90
C ILE A 54 -6.28 12.36 7.09
N GLY A 55 -6.16 13.67 7.31
CA GLY A 55 -6.94 14.68 6.58
C GLY A 55 -6.71 14.61 5.06
N GLU A 56 -5.45 14.60 4.66
CA GLU A 56 -5.04 14.54 3.26
C GLU A 56 -5.43 13.20 2.61
N LEU A 57 -5.19 12.08 3.29
CA LEU A 57 -5.53 10.77 2.73
C LEU A 57 -7.07 10.57 2.64
N ARG A 58 -7.85 11.14 3.57
CA ARG A 58 -9.32 11.17 3.46
C ARG A 58 -9.78 12.00 2.25
N ALA A 59 -9.11 13.10 1.95
CA ALA A 59 -9.38 13.87 0.74
C ALA A 59 -9.04 13.06 -0.52
N ALA A 60 -7.93 12.33 -0.52
CA ALA A 60 -7.53 11.45 -1.62
C ALA A 60 -8.60 10.39 -1.92
N VAL A 61 -9.06 9.64 -0.92
CA VAL A 61 -10.09 8.58 -1.12
C VAL A 61 -11.48 9.15 -1.44
N LYS A 62 -11.77 10.40 -1.04
CA LYS A 62 -13.01 11.08 -1.42
C LYS A 62 -13.00 11.48 -2.90
N LEU A 63 -11.84 11.86 -3.44
CA LEU A 63 -11.67 12.23 -4.84
C LEU A 63 -11.52 11.03 -5.75
N ASP A 64 -10.88 9.96 -5.26
CA ASP A 64 -10.73 8.70 -5.97
C ASP A 64 -10.81 7.54 -4.97
N SER A 65 -12.01 6.99 -4.83
CA SER A 65 -12.25 5.84 -3.94
C SER A 65 -11.56 4.56 -4.41
N THR A 66 -11.09 4.51 -5.66
CA THR A 66 -10.38 3.35 -6.24
C THR A 66 -8.86 3.41 -6.04
N LEU A 67 -8.35 4.52 -5.48
CA LEU A 67 -6.93 4.70 -5.20
C LEU A 67 -6.51 3.84 -4.00
N ALA A 68 -6.15 2.58 -4.27
CA ALA A 68 -5.78 1.58 -3.26
C ALA A 68 -4.67 2.08 -2.32
N GLU A 69 -3.66 2.75 -2.86
CA GLU A 69 -2.54 3.29 -2.07
C GLU A 69 -3.00 4.27 -0.98
N ALA A 70 -4.05 5.07 -1.23
CA ALA A 70 -4.58 6.00 -0.23
C ALA A 70 -5.28 5.27 0.93
N TRP A 71 -5.98 4.17 0.65
CA TRP A 71 -6.55 3.30 1.68
C TRP A 71 -5.48 2.57 2.48
N ASP A 72 -4.43 2.07 1.82
CA ASP A 72 -3.32 1.39 2.49
C ASP A 72 -2.61 2.35 3.46
N ARG A 73 -2.32 3.59 3.03
CA ARG A 73 -1.74 4.61 3.92
C ARG A 73 -2.69 5.04 5.04
N LEU A 74 -4.00 5.15 4.79
CA LEU A 74 -4.97 5.40 5.88
C LEU A 74 -4.96 4.28 6.91
N GLY A 75 -4.90 3.03 6.46
CA GLY A 75 -4.80 1.87 7.34
C GLY A 75 -3.53 1.91 8.20
N PHE A 76 -2.39 2.25 7.59
CA PHE A 76 -1.13 2.41 8.31
C PHE A 76 -1.21 3.48 9.42
N VAL A 77 -1.82 4.64 9.13
CA VAL A 77 -1.89 5.76 10.08
C VAL A 77 -2.92 5.55 11.19
N LEU A 78 -3.94 4.71 10.97
CA LEU A 78 -5.01 4.45 11.93
C LEU A 78 -4.78 3.20 12.80
N ALA A 79 -3.75 2.41 12.52
CA ALA A 79 -3.40 1.19 13.25
C ALA A 79 -2.67 1.49 14.57
#